data_AF-A0A9E7PKG8-F1
#
_entry.id   AF-A0A9E7PKG8-F1
#
_cell.length_a   1.000
_cell.length_b   1.000
_cell.length_c   1.000
_cell.angle_alpha   90.00
_cell.angle_beta   90.00
_cell.angle_gamma   90.00
#
_symmetry.space_group_name_H-M   'P 1'
#
loop_
_entity.id
_entity.type
_entity.pdbx_description
1 polymer ?
#
loop_
_entity_poly.entity_id
_entity_poly.type
_entity_poly.pdbx_seq_one_letter_code
_entity_poly.pdbx_strand_id
1 'polypeptide(L)'
;MAGEIYQAQVIKNFFDCITGTDRNLTRIYMCVISLAKLRMEDPNKICHIVDQMRKSKQKRELSIDIIDYVCSCANEIELGSVQTAFGVQEISEMADTFSSVSIDSL
;
A
#
# COMPACT_ATOMS: atom_id res chain seq x y z
N MET A 1 -4.55 -2.14 -14.58
CA MET A 1 -3.26 -1.44 -14.73
C MET A 1 -3.16 -0.16 -13.90
N ALA A 2 -3.54 1.05 -14.36
CA ALA A 2 -3.26 2.27 -13.58
C ALA A 2 -3.90 2.27 -12.17
N GLY A 3 -5.14 1.79 -12.04
CA GLY A 3 -5.85 1.72 -10.76
C GLY A 3 -5.20 0.82 -9.71
N GLU A 4 -4.60 -0.30 -10.13
CA GLU A 4 -3.90 -1.22 -9.21
C GLU A 4 -2.59 -0.63 -8.70
N ILE A 5 -1.87 0.10 -9.55
CA ILE A 5 -0.65 0.82 -9.17
C ILE A 5 -0.97 1.87 -8.10
N TYR A 6 -2.06 2.64 -8.28
CA TYR A 6 -2.49 3.60 -7.27
C TYR A 6 -2.92 2.92 -5.96
N GLN A 7 -3.64 1.79 -6.03
CA GLN A 7 -3.98 1.02 -4.83
C GLN A 7 -2.72 0.54 -4.10
N ALA A 8 -1.76 -0.05 -4.82
CA ALA A 8 -0.49 -0.50 -4.26
C ALA A 8 0.30 0.65 -3.61
N GLN A 9 0.34 1.83 -4.25
CA GLN A 9 0.98 3.01 -3.68
C GLN A 9 0.32 3.46 -2.38
N VAL A 10 -1.01 3.47 -2.33
CA VAL A 10 -1.77 3.86 -1.13
C VAL A 10 -1.55 2.85 0.00
N ILE A 11 -1.52 1.56 -0.32
CA ILE A 11 -1.23 0.49 0.64
C ILE A 11 0.19 0.61 1.18
N LYS A 12 1.19 0.82 0.31
CA LYS A 12 2.57 1.08 0.73
C LYS A 12 2.64 2.28 1.69
N ASN A 13 2.01 3.40 1.32
CA ASN A 13 1.98 4.61 2.15
C ASN A 13 1.31 4.37 3.51
N PHE A 14 0.28 3.52 3.57
CA PHE A 14 -0.35 3.12 4.81
C PHE A 14 0.63 2.36 5.71
N PHE A 15 1.30 1.33 5.16
CA PHE A 15 2.27 0.53 5.92
C PHE A 15 3.47 1.34 6.38
N ASP A 16 4.00 2.22 5.52
CA ASP A 16 5.07 3.17 5.88
C ASP A 16 4.63 4.08 7.05
N CYS A 17 3.35 4.49 7.08
CA CYS A 17 2.83 5.35 8.13
C CYS A 17 2.63 4.65 9.48
N ILE A 18 2.23 3.36 9.50
CA ILE A 18 2.00 2.63 10.75
C ILE A 18 3.29 2.04 11.34
N THR A 19 4.25 1.69 10.48
CA THR A 19 5.55 1.13 10.89
C THR A 19 6.61 2.20 11.13
N GLY A 20 6.45 3.39 10.54
CA GLY A 20 7.35 4.52 10.72
C GLY A 20 7.27 5.20 12.08
N THR A 21 8.12 6.21 12.27
CA THR A 21 8.22 7.01 13.49
C THR A 21 7.09 8.03 13.64
N ASP A 22 6.47 8.46 12.52
CA ASP A 22 5.34 9.39 12.49
C ASP A 22 4.02 8.65 12.22
N ARG A 23 3.46 8.03 13.27
CA ARG A 23 2.16 7.32 13.25
C ARG A 23 0.98 8.28 13.22
N ASN A 24 0.91 9.11 12.19
CA ASN A 24 -0.09 10.15 12.06
C ASN A 24 -1.46 9.57 11.64
N LEU A 25 -2.41 9.52 12.58
CA LEU A 25 -3.77 9.01 12.35
C LEU A 25 -4.55 9.76 11.26
N THR A 26 -4.19 11.01 10.95
CA THR A 26 -4.80 11.76 9.85
C THR A 26 -4.26 11.30 8.49
N ARG A 27 -2.97 10.95 8.40
CA ARG A 27 -2.40 10.35 7.19
C ARG A 27 -2.93 8.93 6.99
N ILE A 28 -3.00 8.13 8.05
CA ILE A 28 -3.63 6.80 8.03
C ILE A 28 -5.07 6.90 7.53
N TYR A 29 -5.85 7.86 8.05
CA TYR A 29 -7.21 8.13 7.57
C TYR A 29 -7.27 8.40 6.08
N MET A 30 -6.39 9.28 5.57
CA MET A 30 -6.36 9.59 4.14
C MET A 30 -6.05 8.36 3.30
N CYS A 31 -5.07 7.54 3.69
CA CYS A 31 -4.74 6.30 2.98
C CYS A 31 -5.94 5.34 2.92
N VAL A 32 -6.56 5.06 4.07
CA VAL A 32 -7.67 4.09 4.18
C VAL A 32 -8.88 4.53 3.36
N ILE A 33 -9.27 5.80 3.44
CA ILE A 33 -10.42 6.32 2.69
C ILE A 33 -10.12 6.41 1.19
N SER A 34 -8.89 6.76 0.81
CA SER A 34 -8.49 6.79 -0.61
C SER A 34 -8.53 5.38 -1.19
N LEU A 35 -8.04 4.39 -0.45
CA LEU A 35 -8.09 2.97 -0.85
C LEU A 35 -9.53 2.49 -1.02
N ALA A 36 -10.41 2.75 -0.04
CA ALA A 36 -11.82 2.37 -0.13
C ALA A 36 -12.55 3.00 -1.34
N LYS A 37 -12.21 4.25 -1.68
CA LYS A 37 -12.73 4.90 -2.88
C LYS A 37 -12.17 4.31 -4.17
N LEU A 38 -10.86 4.05 -4.24
CA LEU A 38 -10.22 3.44 -5.42
C LEU A 38 -10.80 2.05 -5.72
N ARG A 39 -11.22 1.34 -4.67
CA ARG A 39 -11.84 0.01 -4.75
C ARG A 39 -13.35 0.04 -4.94
N MET A 40 -13.96 1.23 -5.02
CA MET A 40 -15.41 1.40 -5.16
C MET A 40 -16.20 0.60 -4.12
N GLU A 41 -15.73 0.60 -2.88
CA GLU A 41 -16.36 -0.12 -1.78
C GLU A 41 -17.81 0.33 -1.56
N ASP A 42 -18.65 -0.61 -1.09
CA ASP A 42 -20.05 -0.31 -0.78
C ASP A 42 -20.17 0.85 0.22
N PRO A 43 -21.13 1.78 0.05
CA PRO A 43 -21.31 2.91 0.95
C PRO A 43 -21.43 2.53 2.42
N ASN A 44 -22.05 1.40 2.75
CA ASN A 44 -22.18 0.94 4.13
C ASN A 44 -20.81 0.54 4.71
N LYS A 45 -19.97 -0.11 3.90
CA LYS A 45 -18.60 -0.46 4.29
C LYS A 45 -17.73 0.78 4.46
N ILE A 46 -17.87 1.78 3.60
CA ILE A 46 -17.18 3.07 3.76
C ILE A 46 -17.62 3.76 5.06
N CYS A 47 -18.92 3.78 5.37
CA CYS A 47 -19.43 4.33 6.63
C CYS A 47 -18.84 3.62 7.86
N HIS A 48 -18.75 2.28 7.82
CA HIS A 48 -18.13 1.50 8.88
C HIS A 48 -16.64 1.86 9.06
N ILE A 49 -15.88 1.91 7.97
CA ILE A 49 -14.46 2.30 7.98
C ILE A 49 -14.28 3.71 8.56
N VAL A 50 -15.12 4.67 8.17
CA VAL A 50 -15.07 6.05 8.70
C VAL A 50 -15.33 6.07 10.21
N ASP A 51 -16.31 5.30 10.69
CA ASP A 51 -16.63 5.20 12.11
C ASP A 51 -15.47 4.59 12.91
N GLN A 52 -14.87 3.50 12.42
CA GLN A 52 -13.69 2.87 13.03
C GLN A 52 -12.50 3.83 13.08
N MET A 53 -12.27 4.61 12.02
CA MET A 53 -11.23 5.61 12.02
C MET A 53 -11.50 6.77 12.99
N ARG A 54 -12.78 7.18 13.17
CA ARG A 54 -13.15 8.18 14.18
C ARG A 54 -12.88 7.69 15.59
N LYS A 55 -13.28 6.45 15.90
CA LYS A 55 -12.97 5.79 17.19
C LYS A 55 -11.47 5.69 17.39
N SER A 56 -10.72 5.35 16.35
CA SER A 56 -9.26 5.25 16.40
C SER A 56 -8.61 6.59 16.75
N LYS A 57 -9.09 7.70 16.16
CA LYS A 57 -8.65 9.06 16.51
C LYS A 57 -8.96 9.45 17.96
N GLN A 58 -10.13 9.07 18.47
CA GLN A 58 -10.52 9.36 19.85
C GLN A 58 -9.68 8.57 20.86
N LYS A 59 -9.46 7.28 20.59
CA LYS A 59 -8.69 6.38 21.46
C LYS A 59 -7.17 6.51 21.30
N ARG A 60 -6.71 7.18 20.24
CA ARG A 60 -5.30 7.26 19.82
C ARG A 60 -4.67 5.90 19.52
N GLU A 61 -5.50 4.94 19.12
CA GLU A 61 -5.11 3.57 18.79
C GLU A 61 -5.78 3.17 17.49
N LEU A 62 -5.05 2.50 16.60
CA LEU A 62 -5.60 2.06 15.33
C LEU A 62 -6.45 0.80 15.55
N SER A 63 -7.69 0.80 15.05
CA SER A 63 -8.56 -0.37 15.10
C SER A 63 -7.99 -1.53 14.26
N ILE A 64 -8.07 -2.74 14.81
CA ILE A 64 -7.68 -3.98 14.11
C ILE A 64 -8.50 -4.15 12.83
N ASP A 65 -9.78 -3.79 12.84
CA ASP A 65 -10.66 -3.82 11.67
C ASP A 65 -10.08 -3.04 10.46
N ILE A 66 -9.37 -1.94 10.73
CA ILE A 66 -8.72 -1.13 9.69
C ILE A 66 -7.48 -1.83 9.14
N ILE A 67 -6.69 -2.45 10.01
CA ILE A 67 -5.49 -3.20 9.62
C ILE A 67 -5.92 -4.40 8.78
N ASP A 68 -6.91 -5.16 9.23
CA ASP A 68 -7.44 -6.33 8.53
C ASP A 68 -7.99 -5.94 7.15
N TYR A 69 -8.74 -4.83 7.07
CA TYR A 69 -9.22 -4.31 5.79
C TYR A 69 -8.10 -3.98 4.81
N VAL A 70 -7.04 -3.29 5.25
CA VAL A 70 -5.93 -2.93 4.35
C VAL A 70 -5.11 -4.17 3.97
N CYS A 71 -4.90 -5.10 4.90
CA CYS A 71 -4.24 -6.38 4.63
C CYS A 71 -5.03 -7.23 3.62
N SER A 72 -6.36 -7.29 3.74
CA SER A 72 -7.18 -8.00 2.76
C SER A 72 -7.05 -7.38 1.37
N CYS A 73 -7.09 -6.04 1.29
CA CYS A 73 -6.86 -5.34 0.02
C CYS A 73 -5.48 -5.63 -0.56
N ALA A 74 -4.44 -5.70 0.28
CA ALA A 74 -3.07 -5.98 -0.15
C ALA A 74 -2.92 -7.39 -0.73
N ASN A 75 -3.60 -8.38 -0.14
CA ASN A 75 -3.58 -9.77 -0.61
C ASN A 75 -4.26 -9.96 -1.97
N GLU A 76 -5.14 -9.04 -2.35
CA GLU A 76 -5.87 -9.07 -3.63
C GLU A 76 -5.12 -8.37 -4.76
N ILE A 77 -3.99 -7.71 -4.47
CA ILE A 77 -3.19 -7.03 -5.49
C ILE A 77 -2.36 -8.04 -6.28
N GLU A 78 -2.44 -7.95 -7.60
CA GLU A 78 -1.59 -8.71 -8.51
C GLU A 78 -0.13 -8.20 -8.44
N LEU A 79 0.76 -9.04 -7.90
CA LEU A 79 2.16 -8.68 -7.65
C LEU A 79 2.95 -8.37 -8.93
N GLY A 80 2.71 -9.09 -10.02
CA GLY A 80 3.47 -8.92 -11.27
C GLY A 80 3.32 -7.53 -11.88
N SER A 81 2.09 -7.02 -11.95
CA SER A 81 1.82 -5.69 -12.50
C SER A 81 2.33 -4.56 -11.60
N VAL A 82 2.40 -4.79 -10.29
CA VAL A 82 2.95 -3.85 -9.31
C VAL A 82 4.48 -3.84 -9.32
N GLN A 83 5.14 -5.00 -9.34
CA GLN A 83 6.61 -5.08 -9.33
C GLN A 83 7.22 -4.34 -10.53
N THR A 84 6.69 -4.55 -11.73
CA THR A 84 7.12 -3.83 -12.94
C THR A 84 6.89 -2.31 -12.81
N ALA A 85 5.74 -1.88 -12.27
CA ALA A 85 5.41 -0.47 -12.14
C ALA A 85 6.22 0.28 -11.07
N PHE A 86 6.66 -0.42 -10.03
CA PHE A 86 7.51 0.12 -8.97
C PHE A 86 9.02 -0.04 -9.26
N GLY A 87 9.38 -0.55 -10.44
CA GLY A 87 10.77 -0.76 -10.83
C GLY A 87 11.48 -1.85 -10.03
N VAL A 88 10.71 -2.75 -9.39
CA VAL A 88 11.25 -3.93 -8.71
C VAL A 88 11.55 -4.96 -9.80
N GLN A 89 12.77 -4.93 -10.34
CA GLN A 89 13.26 -5.98 -11.23
C GLN A 89 13.52 -7.23 -10.40
N GLU A 90 13.12 -8.39 -10.91
CA GLU A 90 13.52 -9.65 -10.27
C GLU A 90 15.04 -9.77 -10.28
N ILE A 91 15.62 -10.29 -9.19
CA ILE A 91 17.08 -10.51 -9.07
C ILE A 91 17.61 -11.34 -10.24
N SER A 92 16.77 -12.23 -10.80
CA SER A 92 17.07 -13.00 -12.01
C SER A 92 17.30 -12.12 -13.24
N GLU A 93 16.55 -11.03 -13.42
CA GLU A 93 16.69 -10.13 -14.57
C GLU A 93 17.89 -9.18 -14.41
N MET A 94 18.30 -8.86 -13.16
CA MET A 94 19.52 -8.09 -12.91
C MET A 94 20.80 -8.89 -13.16
N ALA A 95 20.77 -10.23 -13.05
CA ALA A 95 21.94 -11.07 -13.31
C ALA A 95 22.45 -10.93 -14.75
N ASP A 96 21.54 -10.80 -15.72
CA ASP A 96 21.89 -10.58 -17.14
C ASP A 96 22.51 -9.19 -17.36
N THR A 97 22.08 -8.17 -16.62
CA THR A 97 22.66 -6.82 -16.65
C THR A 97 24.05 -6.78 -16.02
N PHE A 98 24.31 -7.54 -14.96
CA PHE A 98 25.64 -7.65 -14.37
C PHE A 98 26.62 -8.45 -15.24
N SER A 99 26.13 -9.43 -16.02
CA SER A 99 26.96 -10.17 -16.98
C SER A 99 27.35 -9.37 -18.23
N SER A 100 26.61 -8.29 -18.54
CA SER A 100 26.85 -7.42 -19.70
C SER A 100 27.68 -6.17 -19.37
N VAL A 101 27.96 -5.89 -18.10
CA VAL A 101 28.97 -4.90 -17.69
C VAL A 101 30.33 -5.59 -17.69
N SER A 102 30.95 -5.67 -18.86
CA SER A 102 32.35 -6.07 -19.01
C SER A 102 33.24 -5.17 -18.15
N ILE A 103 33.99 -5.76 -17.22
CA ILE A 103 35.10 -5.14 -16.46
C ILE A 103 36.30 -4.99 -17.41
N ASP A 104 36.12 -4.30 -18.54
CA ASP A 104 37.19 -4.02 -19.51
C ASP A 104 37.22 -2.54 -19.90
N SER A 105 37.15 -1.69 -18.87
CA SER A 105 37.50 -0.26 -18.96
C SER A 105 38.07 0.19 -17.63
N LEU A 106 39.28 -0.28 -17.34
CA LEU A 106 40.18 0.25 -16.32
C LEU A 106 41.60 0.30 -16.87
#